data_AF-A0A6I2L386-F1
#
_entry.id   AF-A0A6I2L386-F1
#
_cell.length_a   1.000
_cell.length_b   1.000
_cell.length_c   1.000
_cell.angle_alpha   90.00
_cell.angle_beta   90.00
_cell.angle_gamma   90.00
#
_symmetry.space_group_name_H-M   'P 1'
#
loop_
_entity.id
_entity.type
_entity.pdbx_description
1 polymer ?
#
loop_
_entity_poly.entity_id
_entity_poly.type
_entity_poly.pdbx_seq_one_letter_code
_entity_poly.pdbx_strand_id
1 'polypeptide(L)'
;MNDVFDRYAALIGLFLSHQLSAQEFSDRFLENFKEETAPMAEPLFLLLDELFGDADSFTTDPDLLAEDPVFYLDEQGLESKTRDILHRMVMWRDREMAA
;
A
#
# COMPACT_ATOMS: atom_id res chain seq x y z
N MET A 1 10.77 -17.85 -6.46
CA MET A 1 10.50 -16.74 -7.38
C MET A 1 9.53 -15.87 -6.61
N ASN A 2 9.95 -14.69 -6.13
CA ASN A 2 9.01 -13.79 -5.45
C ASN A 2 8.04 -13.29 -6.53
N ASP A 3 6.78 -13.69 -6.43
CA ASP A 3 5.77 -13.14 -7.32
C ASP A 3 5.38 -11.73 -6.88
N VAL A 4 4.48 -11.09 -7.62
CA VAL A 4 4.05 -9.72 -7.34
C VAL A 4 3.57 -9.57 -5.90
N PHE A 5 2.79 -10.53 -5.39
CA PHE A 5 2.28 -10.51 -4.03
C PHE A 5 3.43 -10.45 -3.02
N ASP A 6 4.43 -11.32 -3.14
CA ASP A 6 5.54 -11.39 -2.17
C ASP A 6 6.33 -10.08 -2.13
N ARG A 7 6.52 -9.40 -3.27
CA ARG A 7 7.24 -8.13 -3.35
C ARG A 7 6.50 -7.00 -2.63
N TYR A 8 5.21 -6.84 -2.90
CA TYR A 8 4.42 -5.79 -2.26
C TYR A 8 4.16 -6.08 -0.78
N ALA A 9 3.90 -7.35 -0.41
CA ALA A 9 3.77 -7.74 0.99
C ALA A 9 5.06 -7.46 1.78
N ALA A 10 6.23 -7.70 1.18
CA ALA A 10 7.51 -7.36 1.81
C ALA A 10 7.69 -5.85 1.99
N LEU A 11 7.40 -5.03 0.98
CA LEU A 11 7.49 -3.56 1.07
C LEU A 11 6.55 -3.01 2.15
N ILE A 12 5.29 -3.47 2.15
CA ILE A 12 4.30 -3.12 3.16
C ILE A 12 4.77 -3.56 4.56
N GLY A 13 5.34 -4.76 4.69
CA GLY A 13 5.88 -5.26 5.95
C GLY A 13 7.02 -4.41 6.50
N LEU A 14 7.88 -3.85 5.65
CA LEU A 14 8.92 -2.91 6.07
C LEU A 14 8.33 -1.61 6.63
N PHE A 15 7.31 -1.06 5.99
CA PHE A 15 6.61 0.12 6.50
C PHE A 15 5.90 -0.14 7.82
N LEU A 16 5.08 -1.20 7.90
CA LEU A 16 4.34 -1.53 9.12
C LEU A 16 5.21 -1.98 10.30
N SER A 17 6.49 -2.31 10.05
CA SER A 17 7.49 -2.57 11.09
C SER A 17 8.37 -1.36 11.41
N HIS A 18 8.01 -0.18 10.88
CA HIS A 18 8.72 1.09 11.02
C HIS A 18 10.19 1.05 10.56
N GLN A 19 10.50 0.16 9.60
CA GLN A 19 11.79 0.14 8.92
C GLN A 19 11.85 1.13 7.74
N LEU A 20 10.69 1.64 7.33
CA LEU A 20 10.54 2.76 6.40
C LEU A 20 9.65 3.80 7.07
N SER A 21 9.97 5.08 6.87
CA SER A 21 9.02 6.16 7.16
C SER A 21 7.84 6.14 6.19
N ALA A 22 6.73 6.79 6.56
CA ALA A 22 5.56 6.93 5.67
C ALA A 22 5.92 7.57 4.32
N GLN A 23 6.79 8.59 4.30
CA GLN A 23 7.24 9.22 3.05
C GLN A 23 8.05 8.24 2.20
N GLU A 24 9.04 7.55 2.77
CA GLU A 24 9.85 6.58 2.03
C GLU A 24 9.03 5.41 1.51
N PHE A 25 8.01 4.97 2.27
CA PHE A 25 7.08 3.95 1.84
C PHE A 25 6.23 4.43 0.66
N SER A 26 5.60 5.61 0.79
CA SER A 26 4.76 6.18 -0.27
C SER A 26 5.55 6.33 -1.57
N ASP A 27 6.71 7.00 -1.52
CA ASP A 27 7.55 7.23 -2.71
C ASP A 27 7.91 5.91 -3.42
N ARG A 28 8.41 4.93 -2.67
CA ARG A 28 8.81 3.63 -3.22
C ARG A 28 7.63 2.82 -3.72
N PHE A 29 6.49 2.86 -3.02
CA PHE A 29 5.30 2.14 -3.43
C PHE A 29 4.76 2.70 -4.75
N LEU A 30 4.61 4.01 -4.83
CA LEU A 30 4.11 4.71 -6.02
C LEU A 30 5.03 4.48 -7.23
N GLU A 31 6.36 4.55 -7.04
CA GLU A 31 7.35 4.25 -8.08
C GLU A 31 7.23 2.79 -8.56
N ASN A 32 7.28 1.83 -7.64
CA ASN A 32 7.19 0.41 -7.98
C ASN A 32 5.88 0.06 -8.70
N PHE A 33 4.75 0.65 -8.28
CA PHE A 33 3.45 0.37 -8.89
C PHE A 33 3.32 0.94 -10.30
N LYS A 34 3.83 2.16 -10.54
CA LYS A 34 3.85 2.78 -11.88
C LYS A 34 4.71 2.00 -12.87
N GLU A 35 5.79 1.39 -12.40
CA GLU A 35 6.74 0.62 -13.23
C GLU A 35 6.44 -0.88 -13.30
N GLU A 36 5.40 -1.36 -12.61
CA GLU A 36 5.07 -2.78 -12.58
C GLU A 36 4.62 -3.28 -13.96
N THR A 37 5.28 -4.34 -14.42
CA THR A 37 5.01 -4.97 -15.73
C THR A 37 4.76 -6.46 -15.62
N ALA A 38 4.95 -7.05 -14.44
CA ALA A 38 4.70 -8.46 -14.23
C ALA A 38 3.18 -8.74 -14.27
N PRO A 39 2.77 -9.91 -14.79
CA PRO A 39 1.38 -10.34 -14.73
C PRO A 39 0.87 -10.37 -13.28
N MET A 40 -0.29 -9.78 -13.06
CA MET A 40 -0.93 -9.67 -11.75
C MET A 40 -2.39 -10.09 -11.85
N ALA A 41 -2.88 -10.84 -10.87
CA ALA A 41 -4.28 -11.16 -10.77
C ALA A 41 -5.09 -9.88 -10.49
N GLU A 42 -6.23 -9.72 -11.16
CA GLU A 42 -7.08 -8.53 -11.02
C GLU A 42 -7.47 -8.23 -9.55
N PRO A 43 -7.83 -9.21 -8.69
CA PRO A 43 -8.13 -8.91 -7.29
C PRO A 43 -6.93 -8.34 -6.51
N LEU A 44 -5.71 -8.78 -6.82
CA LEU A 44 -4.50 -8.22 -6.21
C LEU A 44 -4.24 -6.80 -6.74
N PHE A 45 -4.41 -6.59 -8.04
CA PHE A 45 -4.27 -5.27 -8.66
C PHE A 45 -5.19 -4.24 -8.00
N LEU A 46 -6.48 -4.57 -7.84
CA LEU A 46 -7.44 -3.65 -7.24
C LEU A 46 -7.10 -3.29 -5.77
N LEU A 47 -6.52 -4.22 -5.01
CA LEU A 47 -6.05 -3.94 -3.64
C LEU A 47 -4.85 -3.00 -3.63
N LEU A 48 -3.90 -3.20 -4.56
CA LEU A 48 -2.73 -2.34 -4.67
C LEU A 48 -3.05 -0.97 -5.27
N ASP A 49 -4.04 -0.88 -6.15
CA ASP A 49 -4.56 0.36 -6.72
C ASP A 49 -5.30 1.20 -5.66
N GLU A 50 -6.04 0.56 -4.75
CA GLU A 50 -6.61 1.23 -3.58
C GLU A 50 -5.51 1.82 -2.69
N LEU A 51 -4.47 1.02 -2.40
CA LEU A 51 -3.32 1.48 -1.62
C LEU A 51 -2.50 2.57 -2.34
N PHE A 52 -2.47 2.56 -3.68
CA PHE A 52 -1.86 3.62 -4.46
C PHE A 52 -2.56 4.95 -4.20
N GLY A 53 -3.89 4.97 -4.20
CA GLY A 53 -4.67 6.15 -3.86
C GLY A 53 -4.40 6.63 -2.42
N ASP A 54 -4.37 5.71 -1.45
CA ASP A 54 -4.04 6.04 -0.06
C ASP A 54 -2.61 6.62 0.05
N ALA A 55 -1.62 6.02 -0.62
CA ALA A 55 -0.23 6.48 -0.63
C ALA A 55 -0.06 7.85 -1.32
N ASP A 56 -0.77 8.11 -2.42
CA ASP A 56 -0.76 9.39 -3.14
C ASP A 56 -1.47 10.51 -2.34
N SER A 57 -2.42 10.13 -1.47
CA SER A 57 -3.10 11.05 -0.55
C SER A 57 -2.32 11.37 0.73
N PHE A 58 -1.20 10.68 0.98
CA PHE A 58 -0.37 10.94 2.15
C PHE A 58 0.34 12.30 2.04
N THR A 59 0.34 13.06 3.13
CA THR A 59 1.09 14.31 3.22
C THR A 59 1.60 14.57 4.63
N THR A 60 2.74 15.25 4.72
CA THR A 60 3.29 15.77 5.98
C THR A 60 3.00 17.25 6.19
N ASP A 61 2.31 17.89 5.24
CA ASP A 61 1.93 19.29 5.31
C ASP A 61 0.69 19.46 6.20
N PRO A 62 0.80 20.12 7.37
CA PRO A 62 -0.32 20.30 8.28
C PRO A 62 -1.43 21.19 7.70
N ASP A 63 -1.12 22.08 6.77
CA ASP A 63 -2.12 22.96 6.15
C ASP A 63 -3.00 22.15 5.17
N LEU A 64 -2.41 21.23 4.40
CA LEU A 64 -3.16 20.32 3.52
C LEU A 64 -4.03 19.35 4.33
N LEU A 65 -3.49 18.79 5.43
CA LEU A 65 -4.28 17.94 6.34
C LEU A 65 -5.48 18.68 6.94
N ALA A 66 -5.34 19.97 7.22
CA ALA A 66 -6.44 20.79 7.73
C ALA A 66 -7.44 21.21 6.64
N GLU A 67 -7.01 21.32 5.38
CA GLU A 67 -7.84 21.71 4.24
C GLU A 67 -8.88 20.64 3.90
N ASP A 68 -8.45 19.37 3.80
CA ASP A 68 -9.35 18.23 3.59
C ASP A 68 -8.91 17.01 4.41
N PRO A 69 -9.32 16.92 5.69
CA PRO A 69 -8.93 15.83 6.58
C PRO A 69 -9.61 14.49 6.25
N VAL A 70 -10.53 14.46 5.28
CA VAL A 70 -11.16 13.22 4.80
C VAL A 70 -10.35 12.64 3.63
N PHE A 71 -9.76 13.52 2.82
CA PHE A 71 -8.94 13.13 1.68
C PHE A 71 -7.49 12.85 2.06
N TYR A 72 -6.83 13.79 2.74
CA TYR A 72 -5.41 13.68 3.04
C TYR A 72 -5.15 12.78 4.24
N LEU A 73 -4.13 11.93 4.11
CA LEU A 73 -3.70 11.02 5.17
C LEU A 73 -2.43 11.54 5.84
N ASP A 74 -2.45 11.51 7.17
CA ASP A 74 -1.22 11.54 7.96
C ASP A 74 -0.59 10.13 8.02
N GLU A 75 0.55 10.00 8.70
CA GLU A 75 1.26 8.73 8.85
C GLU A 75 0.38 7.66 9.51
N GLN A 76 -0.38 8.02 10.54
CA GLN A 76 -1.26 7.08 11.25
C GLN A 76 -2.39 6.59 10.35
N GLY A 77 -2.98 7.48 9.54
CA GLY A 77 -3.99 7.16 8.55
C GLY A 77 -3.45 6.19 7.49
N LEU A 78 -2.28 6.49 6.92
CA LEU A 78 -1.62 5.64 5.94
C LEU A 78 -1.28 4.26 6.52
N GLU A 79 -0.75 4.18 7.74
CA GLU A 79 -0.48 2.91 8.43
C GLU A 79 -1.75 2.08 8.61
N SER A 80 -2.85 2.71 9.03
CA SER A 80 -4.12 2.02 9.26
C SER A 80 -4.67 1.42 7.95
N LYS A 81 -4.65 2.20 6.87
CA LYS A 81 -5.07 1.78 5.53
C LYS A 81 -4.20 0.65 5.00
N THR A 82 -2.89 0.83 5.09
CA THR A 82 -1.91 -0.17 4.64
C THR A 82 -2.08 -1.50 5.37
N ARG A 83 -2.38 -1.48 6.67
CA ARG A 83 -2.65 -2.69 7.46
C ARG A 83 -3.92 -3.42 7.00
N ASP A 84 -4.99 -2.69 6.69
CA ASP A 84 -6.22 -3.27 6.14
C ASP A 84 -5.96 -3.94 4.79
N ILE A 85 -5.24 -3.26 3.90
CA ILE A 85 -4.89 -3.79 2.57
C ILE A 85 -4.05 -5.06 2.71
N LEU A 86 -3.01 -5.07 3.56
CA LEU A 86 -2.18 -6.27 3.77
C LEU A 86 -3.04 -7.45 4.24
N HIS A 87 -3.94 -7.22 5.20
CA HIS A 87 -4.84 -8.26 5.68
C HIS A 87 -5.73 -8.82 4.55
N ARG A 88 -6.30 -7.95 3.71
CA ARG A 88 -7.12 -8.36 2.55
C ARG A 88 -6.29 -9.10 1.49
N MET A 89 -5.05 -8.67 1.24
CA MET A 89 -4.12 -9.36 0.34
C MET A 89 -3.84 -10.78 0.83
N VAL A 90 -3.53 -10.96 2.12
CA VAL A 90 -3.27 -12.28 2.71
C VAL A 90 -4.51 -13.18 2.61
N MET A 91 -5.69 -12.67 2.96
CA MET A 91 -6.95 -13.41 2.86
C MET A 91 -7.28 -13.82 1.42
N TRP A 92 -6.97 -12.98 0.44
CA TRP A 92 -7.11 -13.34 -0.98
C TRP A 92 -6.12 -14.44 -1.38
N ARG A 93 -4.84 -14.30 -1.01
CA ARG A 93 -3.79 -15.26 -1.33
C ARG A 93 -4.08 -16.66 -0.76
N ASP A 94 -4.58 -16.73 0.47
CA ASP A 94 -4.96 -17.99 1.11
C ASP A 94 -6.09 -18.70 0.36
N ARG A 95 -7.05 -17.94 -0.20
CA ARG A 95 -8.15 -18.50 -1.01
C ARG A 95 -7.68 -19.01 -2.37
N GLU A 96 -6.80 -18.26 -3.04
CA GLU A 96 -6.22 -18.68 -4.33
C GLU A 96 -5.38 -19.95 -4.19
N MET A 97 -4.64 -20.08 -3.09
CA MET A 97 -3.80 -21.26 -2.81
C MET A 97 -4.60 -22.51 -2.43
N ALA A 98 -5.85 -22.34 -1.99
CA ALA A 98 -6.74 -23.43 -1.59
C ALA A 98 -7.66 -23.92 -2.73
N ALA A 99 -7.68 -23.23 -3.87
CA ALA A 99 -8.46 -23.54 -5.07
C ALA A 99 -7.68 -24.43 -6.05
#